data_AF-A0A967SG79-F1
#
_entry.id   AF-A0A967SG79-F1
#
_cell.length_a   1.000
_cell.length_b   1.000
_cell.length_c   1.000
_cell.angle_alpha   90.00
_cell.angle_beta   90.00
_cell.angle_gamma   90.00
#
_symmetry.space_group_name_H-M   'P 1'
#
loop_
_entity.id
_entity.type
_entity.pdbx_description
1 polymer ?
#
loop_
_entity_poly.entity_id
_entity_poly.type
_entity_poly.pdbx_seq_one_letter_code
_entity_poly.pdbx_strand_id
1 'polypeptide(L)'
;TPAVADGVVYAACHDHHLYALDGATGRELWRYEAERRIEVSPALAACGDPPRPCVLVADRGGTLVAIARPLSAADHEAAGNWVEAASIYAALGQLARGAQLLEDHGEHLKAAELWEAAGEREGAAAQYEAAEHWVEAASAYAAVGQPARGAQLLEDHDEPLKAAELWKAAGERERAAAQYETAGAWQQAVELWAGLGRPLRQAEVLEARAQSLEDGPCSEEERAEAWAAAAEAFDAEGERERATACRREAARCLRQPVITLDVQ
;
A
#
# COMPACT_ATOMS: atom_id res chain seq x y z
N THR A 1 -41.72 5.31 27.76
CA THR A 1 -40.78 4.18 27.58
C THR A 1 -39.71 4.62 26.60
N PRO A 2 -38.46 4.11 26.68
CA PRO A 2 -37.41 4.48 25.72
C PRO A 2 -37.60 3.76 24.38
N ALA A 3 -37.01 4.31 23.31
CA ALA A 3 -36.86 3.66 22.02
C ALA A 3 -35.38 3.35 21.77
N VAL A 4 -35.07 2.25 21.09
CA VAL A 4 -33.68 1.84 20.84
C VAL A 4 -33.49 1.58 19.35
N ALA A 5 -32.48 2.21 18.76
CA ALA A 5 -32.04 1.96 17.39
C ALA A 5 -30.52 2.12 17.31
N ASP A 6 -29.85 1.21 16.60
CA ASP A 6 -28.42 1.34 16.25
C ASP A 6 -27.49 1.57 17.44
N GLY A 7 -27.79 0.89 18.55
CA GLY A 7 -27.02 1.04 19.78
C GLY A 7 -27.24 2.37 20.50
N VAL A 8 -28.19 3.21 20.08
CA VAL A 8 -28.59 4.45 20.74
C VAL A 8 -29.93 4.27 21.44
N VAL A 9 -29.99 4.67 22.70
CA VAL A 9 -31.21 4.69 23.51
C VAL A 9 -31.78 6.11 23.54
N TYR A 10 -32.98 6.26 23.03
CA TYR A 10 -33.74 7.51 23.07
C TYR A 10 -34.70 7.49 24.25
N ALA A 11 -34.49 8.38 25.21
CA ALA A 11 -35.29 8.47 26.42
C ALA A 11 -35.90 9.86 26.55
N ALA A 12 -37.22 9.93 26.45
CA ALA A 12 -37.97 11.13 26.79
C ALA A 12 -38.09 11.25 28.32
N CYS A 13 -37.83 12.44 28.85
CA CYS A 13 -37.87 12.71 30.28
C CYS A 13 -38.85 13.85 30.59
N HIS A 14 -39.39 13.81 31.81
CA HIS A 14 -40.34 14.82 32.30
C HIS A 14 -39.68 16.17 32.61
N ASP A 15 -38.36 16.25 32.48
CA ASP A 15 -37.54 17.45 32.63
C ASP A 15 -37.49 18.31 31.36
N HIS A 16 -38.41 18.08 30.40
CA HIS A 16 -38.48 18.77 29.11
C HIS A 16 -37.42 18.33 28.07
N HIS A 17 -36.68 17.25 28.33
CA HIS A 17 -35.63 16.80 27.43
C HIS A 17 -35.92 15.43 26.80
N LEU A 18 -35.46 15.27 25.56
CA LEU A 18 -35.17 13.98 24.94
C LEU A 18 -33.67 13.75 24.99
N TYR A 19 -33.26 12.65 25.58
CA TYR A 19 -31.86 12.23 25.63
C TYR A 19 -31.60 11.14 24.60
N ALA A 20 -30.51 11.26 23.86
CA ALA A 20 -29.90 10.16 23.12
C ALA A 20 -28.67 9.69 23.89
N LEU A 21 -28.71 8.46 24.36
CA LEU A 21 -27.67 7.84 25.16
C LEU A 21 -27.00 6.74 24.35
N ASP A 22 -25.69 6.62 24.48
CA ASP A 22 -24.95 5.45 24.03
C ASP A 22 -25.46 4.22 24.78
N GLY A 23 -25.94 3.21 24.05
CA GLY A 23 -26.59 2.04 24.63
C GLY A 23 -25.64 1.08 25.34
N ALA A 24 -24.32 1.18 25.10
CA ALA A 24 -23.32 0.36 25.76
C ALA A 24 -22.81 1.01 27.05
N THR A 25 -22.62 2.34 27.04
CA THR A 25 -21.98 3.08 28.13
C THR A 25 -22.94 3.93 28.95
N GLY A 26 -24.14 4.22 28.42
CA GLY A 26 -25.11 5.14 28.99
C GLY A 26 -24.73 6.62 28.86
N ARG A 27 -23.63 6.95 28.16
CA ARG A 27 -23.15 8.32 27.98
C ARG A 27 -24.12 9.11 27.10
N GLU A 28 -24.44 10.35 27.50
CA GLU A 28 -25.19 11.27 26.65
C GLU A 28 -24.42 11.56 25.35
N LEU A 29 -25.05 11.25 24.21
CA LEU A 29 -24.55 11.59 22.87
C LEU A 29 -25.02 12.98 22.48
N TRP A 30 -26.31 13.24 22.70
CA TRP A 30 -26.94 14.54 22.53
C TRP A 30 -28.25 14.61 23.32
N ARG A 31 -28.74 15.83 23.51
CA ARG A 31 -30.08 16.07 24.05
C ARG A 31 -30.83 17.13 23.23
N TYR A 32 -32.14 17.02 23.21
CA TYR A 32 -33.05 18.00 22.63
C TYR A 32 -33.93 18.58 23.74
N GLU A 33 -34.00 19.90 23.80
CA GLU A 33 -34.85 20.63 24.75
C GLU A 33 -36.18 20.99 24.06
N ALA A 34 -37.28 20.49 24.62
CA ALA A 34 -38.63 20.81 24.17
C ALA A 34 -39.22 21.96 24.99
N GLU A 35 -40.16 22.71 24.40
CA GLU A 35 -40.81 23.82 25.10
C GLU A 35 -41.67 23.35 26.29
N ARG A 36 -42.23 22.13 26.20
CA ARG A 36 -43.06 21.51 27.25
C ARG A 36 -42.63 20.08 27.52
N ARG A 37 -43.20 19.50 28.58
CA ARG A 37 -42.90 18.12 28.97
C ARG A 37 -43.19 17.15 27.83
N ILE A 38 -42.26 16.22 27.63
CA ILE A 38 -42.42 15.11 26.71
C ILE A 38 -43.02 13.95 27.52
N GLU A 39 -44.34 13.76 27.41
CA GLU A 39 -45.07 12.71 28.13
C GLU A 39 -45.34 11.47 27.24
N VAL A 40 -45.05 11.58 25.95
CA VAL A 40 -45.15 10.46 25.00
C VAL A 40 -43.83 9.72 24.87
N SER A 41 -43.94 8.45 24.47
CA SER A 41 -42.75 7.66 24.19
C SER A 41 -42.20 8.07 22.81
N PRO A 42 -40.87 8.25 22.67
CA PRO A 42 -40.27 8.54 21.38
C PRO A 42 -40.58 7.42 20.38
N ALA A 43 -40.84 7.78 19.14
CA ALA A 43 -41.09 6.84 18.05
C ALA A 43 -40.00 6.94 16.99
N LEU A 44 -39.54 5.78 16.50
CA LEU A 44 -38.59 5.71 15.39
C LEU A 44 -39.36 5.75 14.08
N ALA A 45 -38.94 6.61 13.15
CA ALA A 45 -39.56 6.73 11.84
C ALA A 45 -38.51 7.07 10.76
N ALA A 46 -38.96 7.14 9.51
CA ALA A 46 -38.23 7.74 8.41
C ALA A 46 -38.98 8.99 7.94
N CYS A 47 -38.31 10.14 7.87
CA CYS A 47 -38.87 11.44 7.58
C CYS A 47 -38.15 12.07 6.37
N GLY A 48 -38.89 12.80 5.52
CA GLY A 48 -38.34 13.53 4.37
C GLY A 48 -38.33 12.76 3.06
N ASP A 49 -37.83 13.41 1.99
CA ASP A 49 -37.63 12.83 0.66
C ASP A 49 -36.23 13.24 0.13
N PRO A 50 -35.25 12.33 0.03
CA PRO A 50 -35.35 10.90 0.36
C PRO A 50 -35.57 10.66 1.87
N PRO A 51 -36.19 9.52 2.25
CA PRO A 51 -36.50 9.21 3.64
C PRO A 51 -35.23 9.08 4.48
N ARG A 52 -35.14 9.83 5.58
CA ARG A 52 -34.04 9.79 6.55
C ARG A 52 -34.54 9.32 7.91
N PRO A 53 -33.77 8.49 8.63
CA PRO A 53 -34.17 8.04 9.95
C PRO A 53 -34.28 9.22 10.93
N CYS A 54 -35.37 9.26 11.66
CA CYS A 54 -35.73 10.32 12.60
C CYS A 54 -36.32 9.72 13.88
N VAL A 55 -36.18 10.46 14.97
CA VAL A 55 -36.91 10.23 16.21
C VAL A 55 -38.02 11.26 16.27
N LEU A 56 -39.26 10.78 16.34
CA LEU A 56 -40.45 11.58 16.53
C LEU A 56 -40.71 11.73 18.02
N VAL A 57 -40.86 12.97 18.47
CA VAL A 57 -41.31 13.30 19.82
C VAL A 57 -42.43 14.32 19.74
N ALA A 58 -43.42 14.17 20.63
CA ALA A 58 -44.46 15.16 20.80
C ALA A 58 -44.43 15.72 22.23
N ASP A 59 -44.59 17.03 22.35
CA ASP A 59 -44.76 17.64 23.66
C ASP A 59 -46.25 17.72 24.07
N ARG A 60 -46.50 18.02 25.34
CA ARG A 60 -47.87 18.22 25.85
C ARG A 60 -48.58 19.45 25.26
N GLY A 61 -47.83 20.37 24.63
CA GLY A 61 -48.36 21.53 23.93
C GLY A 61 -48.99 21.20 22.57
N GLY A 62 -48.77 19.98 22.06
CA GLY A 62 -49.22 19.56 20.74
C GLY A 62 -48.17 19.75 19.64
N THR A 63 -46.94 20.14 20.00
CA THR A 63 -45.83 20.24 19.05
C THR A 63 -45.30 18.85 18.74
N LEU A 64 -45.25 18.49 17.46
CA LEU A 64 -44.59 17.28 16.97
C LEU A 64 -43.29 17.67 16.27
N VAL A 65 -42.18 17.08 16.70
CA VAL A 65 -40.86 17.35 16.14
C VAL A 65 -40.24 16.05 15.63
N ALA A 66 -39.71 16.12 14.41
CA ALA A 66 -38.87 15.09 13.84
C ALA A 66 -37.40 15.49 13.98
N ILE A 67 -36.66 14.74 14.78
CA ILE A 67 -35.24 14.98 15.03
C ILE A 67 -34.46 13.94 14.22
N ALA A 68 -33.60 14.40 13.31
CA ALA A 68 -32.74 13.48 12.55
C ALA A 68 -31.81 12.74 13.50
N ARG A 69 -31.69 11.42 13.32
CA ARG A 69 -30.68 10.62 14.04
C ARG A 69 -29.48 10.32 13.13
N PRO A 70 -28.28 10.09 13.70
CA PRO A 70 -27.16 9.58 12.91
C PRO A 70 -27.57 8.29 12.19
N LEU A 71 -27.13 8.19 10.93
CA LEU A 71 -27.39 7.03 10.06
C LEU A 71 -26.62 5.83 10.59
N SER A 72 -27.24 4.65 10.55
CA SER A 72 -26.56 3.39 10.80
C SER A 72 -25.76 2.93 9.58
N ALA A 73 -24.90 1.93 9.75
CA ALA A 73 -24.23 1.29 8.63
C ALA A 73 -25.24 0.74 7.60
N ALA A 74 -26.35 0.15 8.06
CA ALA A 74 -27.41 -0.36 7.19
C ALA A 74 -28.16 0.77 6.45
N ASP A 75 -28.33 1.93 7.09
CA ASP A 75 -28.93 3.09 6.43
C ASP A 75 -27.99 3.64 5.33
N HIS A 76 -26.67 3.63 5.58
CA HIS A 76 -25.67 3.99 4.58
C HIS A 76 -25.60 2.98 3.42
N GLU A 77 -25.70 1.67 3.70
CA GLU A 77 -25.84 0.64 2.66
C GLU A 77 -27.09 0.87 1.79
N ALA A 78 -28.24 1.12 2.42
CA ALA A 78 -29.49 1.39 1.70
C ALA A 78 -29.42 2.66 0.83
N ALA A 79 -28.59 3.63 1.23
CA ALA A 79 -28.34 4.86 0.48
C ALA A 79 -27.24 4.73 -0.59
N GLY A 80 -26.55 3.57 -0.68
CA GLY A 80 -25.43 3.37 -1.60
C GLY A 80 -24.11 4.03 -1.16
N ASN A 81 -24.02 4.45 0.10
CA ASN A 81 -22.85 5.10 0.69
C ASN A 81 -21.94 4.06 1.37
N TRP A 82 -21.29 3.21 0.57
CA TRP A 82 -20.56 2.03 1.04
C TRP A 82 -19.37 2.37 1.94
N VAL A 83 -18.67 3.47 1.65
CA VAL A 83 -17.49 3.93 2.39
C VAL A 83 -17.86 4.32 3.81
N GLU A 84 -18.93 5.10 3.96
CA GLU A 84 -19.45 5.50 5.24
C GLU A 84 -20.00 4.30 6.01
N ALA A 85 -20.72 3.39 5.35
CA ALA A 85 -21.18 2.14 5.98
C ALA A 85 -20.02 1.30 6.52
N ALA A 86 -18.97 1.12 5.72
CA ALA A 86 -17.77 0.38 6.11
C ALA A 86 -17.01 1.08 7.26
N SER A 87 -16.96 2.42 7.26
CA SER A 87 -16.36 3.19 8.36
C SER A 87 -17.09 2.96 9.68
N ILE A 88 -18.43 2.83 9.65
CA ILE A 88 -19.25 2.53 10.82
C ILE A 88 -19.02 1.09 11.27
N TYR A 89 -18.96 0.11 10.35
CA TYR A 89 -18.60 -1.26 10.72
C TYR A 89 -17.21 -1.35 11.35
N ALA A 90 -16.24 -0.61 10.82
CA ALA A 90 -14.90 -0.55 11.39
C ALA A 90 -14.90 0.02 12.81
N ALA A 91 -15.64 1.11 13.05
CA ALA A 91 -15.81 1.70 14.39
C ALA A 91 -16.50 0.75 15.38
N LEU A 92 -17.38 -0.12 14.89
CA LEU A 92 -18.03 -1.17 15.67
C LEU A 92 -17.16 -2.44 15.87
N GLY A 93 -15.91 -2.43 15.38
CA GLY A 93 -14.99 -3.57 15.43
C GLY A 93 -15.30 -4.68 14.42
N GLN A 94 -16.25 -4.47 13.51
CA GLN A 94 -16.63 -5.41 12.45
C GLN A 94 -15.81 -5.16 11.17
N LEU A 95 -14.48 -5.15 11.31
CA LEU A 95 -13.55 -4.77 10.23
C LEU A 95 -13.71 -5.64 8.98
N ALA A 96 -13.78 -6.96 9.14
CA ALA A 96 -13.95 -7.90 8.02
C ALA A 96 -15.27 -7.67 7.25
N ARG A 97 -16.35 -7.29 7.96
CA ARG A 97 -17.64 -6.98 7.32
C ARG A 97 -17.56 -5.69 6.51
N GLY A 98 -16.93 -4.66 7.07
CA GLY A 98 -16.68 -3.41 6.35
C GLY A 98 -15.81 -3.62 5.12
N ALA A 99 -14.74 -4.42 5.25
CA ALA A 99 -13.85 -4.76 4.14
C ALA A 99 -14.57 -5.51 3.02
N GLN A 100 -15.33 -6.56 3.35
CA GLN A 100 -16.11 -7.31 2.37
C GLN A 100 -17.14 -6.43 1.66
N LEU A 101 -17.81 -5.53 2.39
CA LEU A 101 -18.78 -4.60 1.80
C LEU A 101 -18.11 -3.72 0.72
N LEU A 102 -16.92 -3.21 0.99
CA LEU A 102 -16.17 -2.38 0.05
C LEU A 102 -15.68 -3.19 -1.15
N GLU A 103 -15.21 -4.41 -0.91
CA GLU A 103 -14.78 -5.34 -1.95
C GLU A 103 -15.92 -5.66 -2.93
N ASP A 104 -17.11 -6.00 -2.42
CA ASP A 104 -18.30 -6.32 -3.22
C ASP A 104 -18.75 -5.14 -4.11
N HIS A 105 -18.39 -3.91 -3.73
CA HIS A 105 -18.78 -2.69 -4.43
C HIS A 105 -17.60 -1.98 -5.14
N GLY A 106 -16.45 -2.65 -5.26
CA GLY A 106 -15.31 -2.20 -6.07
C GLY A 106 -14.41 -1.14 -5.42
N GLU A 107 -14.56 -0.86 -4.13
CA GLU A 107 -13.72 0.07 -3.36
C GLU A 107 -12.46 -0.63 -2.83
N HIS A 108 -11.67 -1.20 -3.75
CA HIS A 108 -10.55 -2.11 -3.44
C HIS A 108 -9.48 -1.52 -2.51
N LEU A 109 -9.08 -0.26 -2.70
CA LEU A 109 -8.04 0.37 -1.87
C LEU A 109 -8.47 0.47 -0.39
N LYS A 110 -9.69 0.95 -0.13
CA LYS A 110 -10.22 1.07 1.24
C LYS A 110 -10.54 -0.30 1.83
N ALA A 111 -10.95 -1.27 1.00
CA ALA A 111 -11.12 -2.64 1.42
C ALA A 111 -9.78 -3.24 1.90
N ALA A 112 -8.67 -2.96 1.19
CA ALA A 112 -7.33 -3.40 1.56
C ALA A 112 -6.92 -2.85 2.93
N GLU A 113 -7.10 -1.54 3.17
CA GLU A 113 -6.81 -0.90 4.46
C GLU A 113 -7.61 -1.54 5.62
N LEU A 114 -8.88 -1.85 5.40
CA LEU A 114 -9.72 -2.52 6.40
C LEU A 114 -9.30 -3.98 6.63
N TRP A 115 -8.91 -4.70 5.58
CA TRP A 115 -8.38 -6.06 5.71
C TRP A 115 -7.04 -6.07 6.47
N GLU A 116 -6.16 -5.10 6.24
CA GLU A 116 -4.93 -4.94 7.03
C GLU A 116 -5.23 -4.64 8.49
N ALA A 117 -6.18 -3.74 8.76
CA ALA A 117 -6.62 -3.44 10.12
C ALA A 117 -7.25 -4.66 10.81
N ALA A 118 -7.92 -5.53 10.05
CA ALA A 118 -8.48 -6.80 10.54
C ALA A 118 -7.38 -7.86 10.80
N GLY A 119 -6.17 -7.66 10.29
CA GLY A 119 -5.06 -8.62 10.37
C GLY A 119 -5.07 -9.68 9.26
N GLU A 120 -6.01 -9.60 8.32
CA GLU A 120 -6.16 -10.52 7.18
C GLU A 120 -5.29 -10.05 6.01
N ARG A 121 -3.99 -10.29 6.12
CA ARG A 121 -2.98 -9.81 5.17
C ARG A 121 -3.11 -10.40 3.76
N GLU A 122 -3.61 -11.63 3.63
CA GLU A 122 -3.84 -12.23 2.31
C GLU A 122 -4.96 -11.52 1.54
N GLY A 123 -6.08 -11.24 2.23
CA GLY A 123 -7.18 -10.47 1.67
C GLY A 123 -6.72 -9.07 1.26
N ALA A 124 -5.95 -8.40 2.13
CA ALA A 124 -5.40 -7.08 1.83
C ALA A 124 -4.49 -7.08 0.58
N ALA A 125 -3.60 -8.06 0.44
CA ALA A 125 -2.70 -8.15 -0.72
C ALA A 125 -3.47 -8.29 -2.04
N ALA A 126 -4.51 -9.13 -2.06
CA ALA A 126 -5.37 -9.31 -3.23
C ALA A 126 -6.14 -8.02 -3.57
N GLN A 127 -6.58 -7.26 -2.57
CA GLN A 127 -7.27 -5.99 -2.78
C GLN A 127 -6.33 -4.89 -3.28
N TYR A 128 -5.08 -4.81 -2.79
CA TYR A 128 -4.09 -3.88 -3.34
C TYR A 128 -3.75 -4.21 -4.80
N GLU A 129 -3.69 -5.50 -5.15
CA GLU A 129 -3.49 -5.95 -6.54
C GLU A 129 -4.68 -5.54 -7.43
N ALA A 130 -5.91 -5.72 -6.95
CA ALA A 130 -7.12 -5.27 -7.65
C ALA A 130 -7.23 -3.74 -7.78
N ALA A 131 -6.61 -2.99 -6.86
CA ALA A 131 -6.55 -1.54 -6.89
C ALA A 131 -5.40 -0.98 -7.75
N GLU A 132 -4.58 -1.84 -8.39
CA GLU A 132 -3.37 -1.46 -9.13
C GLU A 132 -2.28 -0.80 -8.27
N HIS A 133 -2.29 -1.06 -6.97
CA HIS A 133 -1.27 -0.62 -6.00
C HIS A 133 -0.19 -1.71 -5.83
N TRP A 134 0.65 -1.87 -6.84
CA TRP A 134 1.59 -3.00 -6.98
C TRP A 134 2.61 -3.10 -5.86
N VAL A 135 3.10 -1.95 -5.36
CA VAL A 135 4.14 -1.90 -4.32
C VAL A 135 3.60 -2.36 -2.98
N GLU A 136 2.43 -1.87 -2.62
CA GLU A 136 1.70 -2.23 -1.41
C GLU A 136 1.25 -3.69 -1.47
N ALA A 137 0.74 -4.14 -2.63
CA ALA A 137 0.39 -5.55 -2.85
C ALA A 137 1.60 -6.48 -2.67
N ALA A 138 2.75 -6.13 -3.27
CA ALA A 138 3.96 -6.92 -3.18
C ALA A 138 4.52 -6.98 -1.75
N SER A 139 4.50 -5.86 -1.04
CA SER A 139 4.87 -5.78 0.38
C SER A 139 3.95 -6.64 1.25
N ALA A 140 2.63 -6.59 1.00
CA ALA A 140 1.64 -7.41 1.69
C ALA A 140 1.87 -8.91 1.44
N TYR A 141 2.12 -9.33 0.18
CA TYR A 141 2.48 -10.72 -0.14
C TYR A 141 3.76 -11.18 0.55
N ALA A 142 4.78 -10.32 0.62
CA ALA A 142 6.01 -10.62 1.33
C ALA A 142 5.76 -10.82 2.84
N ALA A 143 4.89 -10.01 3.45
CA ALA A 143 4.52 -10.13 4.86
C ALA A 143 3.77 -11.41 5.21
N VAL A 144 3.04 -12.01 4.25
CA VAL A 144 2.40 -13.34 4.40
C VAL A 144 3.40 -14.49 4.21
N GLY A 145 4.65 -14.19 3.82
CA GLY A 145 5.66 -15.20 3.52
C GLY A 145 5.61 -15.70 2.08
N GLN A 146 5.03 -14.92 1.17
CA GLN A 146 5.05 -15.15 -0.29
C GLN A 146 5.87 -14.07 -1.03
N PRO A 147 7.15 -13.82 -0.67
CA PRO A 147 7.95 -12.77 -1.29
C PRO A 147 8.19 -12.97 -2.79
N ALA A 148 8.24 -14.22 -3.26
CA ALA A 148 8.40 -14.53 -4.69
C ALA A 148 7.21 -14.05 -5.54
N ARG A 149 5.98 -14.12 -5.00
CA ARG A 149 4.78 -13.63 -5.69
C ARG A 149 4.80 -12.11 -5.78
N GLY A 150 5.12 -11.43 -4.68
CA GLY A 150 5.28 -9.97 -4.68
C GLY A 150 6.41 -9.51 -5.60
N ALA A 151 7.54 -10.23 -5.64
CA ALA A 151 8.64 -9.92 -6.54
C ALA A 151 8.22 -10.03 -8.01
N GLN A 152 7.57 -11.12 -8.41
CA GLN A 152 7.08 -11.30 -9.77
C GLN A 152 6.09 -10.20 -10.17
N LEU A 153 5.16 -9.82 -9.28
CA LEU A 153 4.23 -8.73 -9.52
C LEU A 153 4.96 -7.42 -9.84
N LEU A 154 6.04 -7.11 -9.10
CA LEU A 154 6.83 -5.90 -9.35
C LEU A 154 7.67 -5.98 -10.63
N GLU A 155 8.15 -7.17 -11.01
CA GLU A 155 8.82 -7.37 -12.30
C GLU A 155 7.88 -7.07 -13.46
N ASP A 156 6.64 -7.56 -13.39
CA ASP A 156 5.64 -7.39 -14.44
C ASP A 156 5.18 -5.92 -14.61
N HIS A 157 5.43 -5.08 -13.59
CA HIS A 157 5.04 -3.67 -13.53
C HIS A 157 6.22 -2.68 -13.47
N ASP A 158 7.39 -3.08 -13.99
CA ASP A 158 8.57 -2.21 -14.19
C ASP A 158 9.15 -1.57 -12.91
N GLU A 159 9.09 -2.28 -11.77
CA GLU A 159 9.67 -1.85 -10.48
C GLU A 159 10.87 -2.74 -10.05
N PRO A 160 11.98 -2.75 -10.82
CA PRO A 160 13.06 -3.73 -10.69
C PRO A 160 13.83 -3.63 -9.36
N LEU A 161 13.98 -2.43 -8.77
CA LEU A 161 14.67 -2.26 -7.49
C LEU A 161 13.98 -3.00 -6.35
N LYS A 162 12.66 -2.79 -6.21
CA LYS A 162 11.87 -3.40 -5.15
C LYS A 162 11.67 -4.90 -5.42
N ALA A 163 11.53 -5.29 -6.69
CA ALA A 163 11.52 -6.69 -7.09
C ALA A 163 12.80 -7.42 -6.65
N ALA A 164 13.98 -6.79 -6.85
CA ALA A 164 15.26 -7.35 -6.44
C ALA A 164 15.35 -7.61 -4.93
N GLU A 165 14.86 -6.68 -4.11
CA GLU A 165 14.83 -6.84 -2.65
C GLU A 165 13.93 -8.01 -2.23
N LEU A 166 12.76 -8.15 -2.87
CA LEU A 166 11.85 -9.26 -2.58
C LEU A 166 12.40 -10.61 -3.07
N TRP A 167 13.05 -10.68 -4.23
CA TRP A 167 13.72 -11.90 -4.68
C TRP A 167 14.86 -12.30 -3.75
N LYS A 168 15.61 -11.33 -3.23
CA LYS A 168 16.64 -11.57 -2.22
C LYS A 168 16.04 -12.15 -0.94
N ALA A 169 14.88 -11.63 -0.50
CA ALA A 169 14.14 -12.17 0.65
C ALA A 169 13.56 -13.58 0.38
N ALA A 170 13.17 -13.87 -0.86
CA ALA A 170 12.73 -15.20 -1.30
C ALA A 170 13.87 -16.23 -1.41
N GLY A 171 15.13 -15.79 -1.36
CA GLY A 171 16.31 -16.65 -1.54
C GLY A 171 16.76 -16.82 -2.99
N GLU A 172 16.03 -16.25 -3.96
CA GLU A 172 16.32 -16.29 -5.40
C GLU A 172 17.36 -15.22 -5.77
N ARG A 173 18.58 -15.40 -5.27
CA ARG A 173 19.67 -14.42 -5.40
C ARG A 173 20.09 -14.14 -6.84
N GLU A 174 20.01 -15.12 -7.74
CA GLU A 174 20.35 -14.92 -9.17
C GLU A 174 19.34 -13.98 -9.85
N ARG A 175 18.04 -14.15 -9.57
CA ARG A 175 16.99 -13.25 -10.07
C ARG A 175 17.12 -11.85 -9.48
N ALA A 176 17.37 -11.76 -8.18
CA ALA A 176 17.61 -10.48 -7.53
C ALA A 176 18.79 -9.70 -8.16
N ALA A 177 19.88 -10.39 -8.51
CA ALA A 177 21.04 -9.77 -9.13
C ALA A 177 20.71 -9.22 -10.53
N ALA A 178 19.99 -9.99 -11.35
CA ALA A 178 19.53 -9.54 -12.67
C ALA A 178 18.58 -8.32 -12.57
N GLN A 179 17.73 -8.26 -11.54
CA GLN A 179 16.86 -7.11 -11.31
C GLN A 179 17.65 -5.86 -10.87
N TYR A 180 18.68 -6.02 -10.04
CA TYR A 180 19.58 -4.91 -9.71
C TYR A 180 20.33 -4.37 -10.94
N GLU A 181 20.72 -5.22 -11.89
CA GLU A 181 21.29 -4.78 -13.18
C GLU A 181 20.30 -3.95 -13.99
N THR A 182 19.07 -4.44 -14.13
CA THR A 182 18.00 -3.75 -14.88
C THR A 182 17.67 -2.40 -14.26
N ALA A 183 17.74 -2.30 -12.94
CA ALA A 183 17.55 -1.08 -12.19
C ALA A 183 18.73 -0.08 -12.22
N GLY A 184 19.89 -0.47 -12.75
CA GLY A 184 21.12 0.32 -12.65
C GLY A 184 21.72 0.38 -11.23
N ALA A 185 21.30 -0.51 -10.34
CA ALA A 185 21.88 -0.70 -9.00
C ALA A 185 23.15 -1.56 -9.07
N TRP A 186 24.13 -1.07 -9.83
CA TRP A 186 25.32 -1.82 -10.25
C TRP A 186 26.13 -2.38 -9.07
N GLN A 187 26.27 -1.61 -7.99
CA GLN A 187 27.05 -2.03 -6.83
C GLN A 187 26.39 -3.24 -6.14
N GLN A 188 25.07 -3.18 -5.94
CA GLN A 188 24.30 -4.27 -5.34
C GLN A 188 24.35 -5.54 -6.21
N ALA A 189 24.27 -5.38 -7.55
CA ALA A 189 24.40 -6.49 -8.49
C ALA A 189 25.78 -7.17 -8.40
N VAL A 190 26.87 -6.38 -8.42
CA VAL A 190 28.26 -6.86 -8.32
C VAL A 190 28.50 -7.62 -7.02
N GLU A 191 28.08 -7.07 -5.88
CA GLU A 191 28.22 -7.71 -4.57
C GLU A 191 27.46 -9.05 -4.52
N LEU A 192 26.26 -9.09 -5.12
CA LEU A 192 25.44 -10.28 -5.12
C LEU A 192 26.01 -11.38 -6.03
N TRP A 193 26.51 -11.04 -7.21
CA TRP A 193 27.19 -12.00 -8.11
C TRP A 193 28.50 -12.54 -7.54
N ALA A 194 29.27 -11.70 -6.85
CA ALA A 194 30.46 -12.13 -6.13
C ALA A 194 30.11 -13.16 -5.05
N GLY A 195 29.05 -12.91 -4.27
CA GLY A 195 28.55 -13.85 -3.26
C GLY A 195 28.02 -15.18 -3.81
N LEU A 196 27.61 -15.21 -5.08
CA LEU A 196 27.14 -16.42 -5.78
C LEU A 196 28.27 -17.24 -6.42
N GLY A 197 29.50 -16.75 -6.40
CA GLY A 197 30.62 -17.40 -7.09
C GLY A 197 30.44 -17.41 -8.60
N ARG A 198 29.93 -16.31 -9.17
CA ARG A 198 29.80 -16.07 -10.61
C ARG A 198 30.68 -14.88 -11.04
N PRO A 199 32.01 -15.01 -10.96
CA PRO A 199 32.93 -13.90 -11.22
C PRO A 199 32.87 -13.40 -12.68
N LEU A 200 32.60 -14.28 -13.65
CA LEU A 200 32.39 -13.84 -15.04
C LEU A 200 31.16 -12.93 -15.19
N ARG A 201 30.03 -13.26 -14.54
CA ARG A 201 28.84 -12.38 -14.52
C ARG A 201 29.14 -11.06 -13.84
N GLN A 202 29.89 -11.09 -12.74
CA GLN A 202 30.33 -9.89 -12.04
C GLN A 202 31.12 -8.95 -12.96
N ALA A 203 32.04 -9.49 -13.77
CA ALA A 203 32.81 -8.72 -14.74
C ALA A 203 31.93 -8.11 -15.84
N GLU A 204 30.94 -8.87 -16.34
CA GLU A 204 29.95 -8.40 -17.32
C GLU A 204 29.11 -7.23 -16.78
N VAL A 205 28.71 -7.28 -15.50
CA VAL A 205 27.96 -6.19 -14.85
C VAL A 205 28.82 -4.94 -14.69
N LEU A 206 30.11 -5.08 -14.37
CA LEU A 206 31.03 -3.95 -14.29
C LEU A 206 31.24 -3.30 -15.66
N GLU A 207 31.31 -4.09 -16.72
CA GLU A 207 31.36 -3.61 -18.10
C GLU A 207 30.07 -2.86 -18.48
N ALA A 208 28.90 -3.43 -18.21
CA ALA A 208 27.60 -2.79 -18.46
C ALA A 208 27.45 -1.47 -17.69
N ARG A 209 27.92 -1.43 -16.43
CA ARG A 209 28.01 -0.20 -15.64
C ARG A 209 28.89 0.84 -16.35
N ALA A 210 30.10 0.45 -16.77
CA ALA A 210 31.03 1.38 -17.42
C ALA A 210 30.45 1.96 -18.72
N GLN A 211 29.76 1.14 -19.52
CA GLN A 211 29.03 1.57 -20.72
C GLN A 211 27.90 2.56 -20.38
N SER A 212 27.11 2.28 -19.33
CA SER A 212 26.02 3.19 -18.93
C SER A 212 26.49 4.59 -18.52
N LEU A 213 27.75 4.72 -18.07
CA LEU A 213 28.36 5.99 -17.70
C LEU A 213 28.84 6.79 -18.92
N GLU A 214 28.94 6.20 -20.11
CA GLU A 214 29.38 6.93 -21.31
C GLU A 214 28.38 8.02 -21.72
N ASP A 215 27.08 7.75 -21.57
CA ASP A 215 25.98 8.65 -21.90
C ASP A 215 25.55 9.54 -20.70
N GLY A 216 26.15 9.34 -19.52
CA GLY A 216 25.76 9.98 -18.26
C GLY A 216 26.57 11.23 -17.87
N PRO A 217 26.06 12.06 -16.93
CA PRO A 217 26.79 13.20 -16.37
C PRO A 217 27.85 12.72 -15.36
N CYS A 218 28.97 12.20 -15.84
CA CYS A 218 30.04 11.62 -15.03
C CYS A 218 31.42 12.16 -15.47
N SER A 219 32.37 12.25 -14.54
CA SER A 219 33.72 12.73 -14.85
C SER A 219 34.49 11.75 -15.77
N GLU A 220 35.53 12.25 -16.45
CA GLU A 220 36.44 11.40 -17.22
C GLU A 220 37.15 10.36 -16.33
N GLU A 221 37.44 10.70 -15.08
CA GLU A 221 38.10 9.83 -14.09
C GLU A 221 37.20 8.70 -13.61
N GLU A 222 35.97 8.98 -13.19
CA GLU A 222 35.01 7.97 -12.73
C GLU A 222 34.66 6.95 -13.83
N ARG A 223 34.57 7.41 -15.09
CA ARG A 223 34.38 6.51 -16.25
C ARG A 223 35.59 5.60 -16.45
N ALA A 224 36.79 6.14 -16.35
CA ALA A 224 38.02 5.37 -16.47
C ALA A 224 38.18 4.35 -15.33
N GLU A 225 37.81 4.71 -14.11
CA GLU A 225 37.79 3.81 -12.95
C GLU A 225 36.79 2.66 -13.15
N ALA A 226 35.60 2.93 -13.69
CA ALA A 226 34.62 1.88 -13.99
C ALA A 226 35.14 0.88 -15.04
N TRP A 227 35.76 1.38 -16.12
CA TRP A 227 36.39 0.53 -17.14
C TRP A 227 37.61 -0.24 -16.61
N ALA A 228 38.41 0.36 -15.72
CA ALA A 228 39.53 -0.31 -15.08
C ALA A 228 39.06 -1.45 -14.16
N ALA A 229 38.01 -1.24 -13.37
CA ALA A 229 37.43 -2.28 -12.52
C ALA A 229 36.88 -3.46 -13.35
N ALA A 230 36.24 -3.19 -14.49
CA ALA A 230 35.81 -4.25 -15.42
C ALA A 230 37.00 -5.03 -16.00
N ALA A 231 38.09 -4.33 -16.37
CA ALA A 231 39.28 -4.98 -16.89
C ALA A 231 39.96 -5.90 -15.86
N GLU A 232 40.10 -5.45 -14.62
CA GLU A 232 40.68 -6.26 -13.53
C GLU A 232 39.84 -7.52 -13.27
N ALA A 233 38.51 -7.40 -13.31
CA ALA A 233 37.61 -8.53 -13.15
C ALA A 233 37.75 -9.56 -14.29
N PHE A 234 37.86 -9.11 -15.55
CA PHE A 234 38.10 -10.03 -16.68
C PHE A 234 39.50 -10.66 -16.65
N ASP A 235 40.54 -9.91 -16.24
CA ASP A 235 41.90 -10.46 -16.11
C ASP A 235 41.96 -11.57 -15.05
N ALA A 236 41.22 -11.42 -13.94
CA ALA A 236 41.12 -12.44 -12.89
C ALA A 236 40.54 -13.77 -13.39
N GLU A 237 39.60 -13.72 -14.34
CA GLU A 237 38.96 -14.89 -14.97
C GLU A 237 39.74 -15.43 -16.18
N GLY A 238 40.80 -14.73 -16.62
CA GLY A 238 41.60 -15.13 -17.78
C GLY A 238 41.05 -14.66 -19.13
N GLU A 239 40.03 -13.80 -19.14
CA GLU A 239 39.40 -13.19 -20.33
C GLU A 239 40.24 -12.02 -20.87
N ARG A 240 41.46 -12.33 -21.31
CA ARG A 240 42.49 -11.32 -21.67
C ARG A 240 42.06 -10.37 -22.78
N GLU A 241 41.30 -10.84 -23.77
CA GLU A 241 40.85 -10.01 -24.89
C GLU A 241 39.87 -8.93 -24.40
N ARG A 242 38.87 -9.33 -23.60
CA ARG A 242 37.88 -8.41 -23.01
C ARG A 242 38.53 -7.46 -22.02
N ALA A 243 39.45 -7.95 -21.18
CA ALA A 243 40.21 -7.12 -20.26
C ALA A 243 41.06 -6.06 -20.99
N THR A 244 41.67 -6.44 -22.12
CA THR A 244 42.43 -5.51 -22.96
C THR A 244 41.52 -4.47 -23.61
N ALA A 245 40.33 -4.87 -24.09
CA ALA A 245 39.34 -3.94 -24.63
C ALA A 245 38.90 -2.92 -23.57
N CYS A 246 38.55 -3.36 -22.36
CA CYS A 246 38.18 -2.49 -21.25
C CYS A 246 39.31 -1.50 -20.89
N ARG A 247 40.57 -1.95 -20.86
CA ARG A 247 41.73 -1.06 -20.63
C ARG A 247 41.90 0.01 -21.71
N ARG A 248 41.62 -0.31 -22.96
CA ARG A 248 41.66 0.67 -24.06
C ARG A 248 40.59 1.75 -23.85
N GLU A 249 39.39 1.35 -23.43
CA GLU A 249 38.31 2.28 -23.13
C GLU A 249 38.64 3.18 -21.92
N ALA A 250 39.21 2.61 -20.85
CA ALA A 250 39.69 3.40 -19.70
C ALA A 250 40.75 4.45 -20.12
N ALA A 251 41.73 4.04 -20.95
CA ALA A 251 42.76 4.94 -21.45
C ALA A 251 42.18 6.03 -22.38
N ARG A 252 41.16 5.70 -23.18
CA ARG A 252 40.42 6.65 -24.02
C ARG A 252 39.76 7.73 -23.17
N CYS A 253 39.08 7.36 -22.09
CA CYS A 253 38.45 8.31 -21.16
C CYS A 253 39.46 9.31 -20.58
N LEU A 254 40.67 8.84 -20.22
CA LEU A 254 41.74 9.69 -19.67
C LEU A 254 42.62 10.37 -20.74
N ARG A 255 42.30 10.20 -22.03
CA ARG A 255 43.10 10.70 -23.17
C ARG A 255 44.57 10.27 -23.13
N GLN A 256 44.83 9.09 -22.58
CA GLN A 256 46.16 8.52 -22.50
C GLN A 256 46.52 7.79 -23.81
N PRO A 257 47.80 7.82 -24.23
CA PRO A 257 48.23 7.10 -25.42
C PRO A 257 48.16 5.59 -25.19
N VAL A 258 47.38 4.90 -26.01
CA VAL A 258 47.29 3.43 -26.01
C VAL A 258 48.41 2.87 -26.88
N ILE A 259 49.43 2.26 -26.26
CA ILE A 259 50.47 1.51 -26.98
C ILE A 259 50.07 0.04 -26.96
N THR A 260 49.72 -0.51 -28.11
CA THR A 260 49.49 -1.95 -28.29
C THR A 260 50.81 -2.62 -28.67
N LEU A 261 51.29 -3.52 -27.81
CA LEU A 261 52.41 -4.39 -28.11
C LEU A 261 51.85 -5.77 -28.48
N ASP A 262 51.90 -6.12 -29.76
CA ASP A 262 51.65 -7.49 -30.21
C ASP A 262 52.84 -8.36 -29.76
N VAL A 263 52.61 -9.24 -28.80
CA VAL A 263 53.58 -10.24 -28.39
C VAL A 263 53.25 -11.51 -29.18
N GLN A 264 54.02 -11.76 -30.25
CA GLN A 264 53.98 -13.02 -31.02
C GLN A 264 54.60 -14.19 -30.24
#